data_AF-A0AAV5XJL3-F1
#
_entry.id   AF-A0AAV5XJL3-F1
#
_cell.length_a   1.000
_cell.length_b   1.000
_cell.length_c   1.000
_cell.angle_alpha   90.00
_cell.angle_beta   90.00
_cell.angle_gamma   90.00
#
_symmetry.space_group_name_H-M   'P 1'
#
loop_
_entity.id
_entity.type
_entity.pdbx_description
1 polymer ?
#
loop_
_entity_poly.entity_id
_entity_poly.type
_entity_poly.pdbx_seq_one_letter_code
_entity_poly.pdbx_strand_id
1 'polypeptide(L)'
;VKTAGAQTLLQITFLAYHAYEMAHAIALTLVRLVVTQRLLLEWETAAAAAARAAGLSPRAGALLFLVEMVASPLIGLILLVLILAARPSNLVEAGPLLLVWVAAPLVAYWLSRPVLPERYDLSLEDRRLLRLTARRTWRYFETFMGAEEHGLPPDNFQETPVPTVAHRTSPTNIGMGLLATLAAHDFGYIGTGELVQRIEATLSTMERLERFEGHLLNWYDTTTLAPLPPRYVSAVDSGNLAAALLTLAEGLRQLVQEPEWADRICGGLADTAAIAQQATTNGPTDLEDAVSSILDAVEADDDAGQRLALARELGPALSRAIARFEAEAPDSPDRSELIYWSRALAAGLVAAPENPGEFATRLETLARRALDFVEGMSFDFLYDWQRQIFAIGYRLEGAQGSGRLDPSFYDLLASEARLASFVAIAKGDVPDGHWFRLGRLLTSVDGAPTLLSWSASLFEYLMPLLVMKGYPGTLLDQSCRMAVRRQIEYGKQQGVPW
;
A
#
# COMPACT_ATOMS: atom_id res chain seq x y z
N VAL A 1 12.69 -10.82 27.29
CA VAL A 1 12.26 -11.53 28.52
C VAL A 1 10.74 -11.74 28.61
N LYS A 2 9.88 -10.84 28.10
CA LYS A 2 8.41 -11.02 28.13
C LYS A 2 7.83 -12.13 27.22
N THR A 3 8.57 -12.61 26.21
CA THR A 3 8.05 -13.55 25.19
C THR A 3 8.19 -15.03 25.54
N ALA A 4 9.30 -15.46 26.15
CA ALA A 4 9.52 -16.89 26.42
C ALA A 4 8.55 -17.47 27.47
N GLY A 5 8.33 -16.77 28.58
CA GLY A 5 7.37 -17.20 29.60
C GLY A 5 5.93 -17.25 29.09
N ALA A 6 5.54 -16.29 28.25
CA ALA A 6 4.23 -16.29 27.60
C ALA A 6 4.08 -17.48 26.63
N GLN A 7 5.10 -17.78 25.82
CA GLN A 7 5.10 -18.96 24.95
C GLN A 7 4.99 -20.26 25.74
N THR A 8 5.75 -20.43 26.82
CA THR A 8 5.65 -21.60 27.69
C THR A 8 4.25 -21.74 28.29
N LEU A 9 3.65 -20.63 28.76
CA LEU A 9 2.29 -20.64 29.30
C LEU A 9 1.25 -21.04 28.24
N LEU A 10 1.39 -20.55 27.00
CA LEU A 10 0.52 -20.93 25.90
C LEU A 10 0.70 -22.40 25.50
N GLN A 11 1.94 -22.91 25.47
CA GLN A 11 2.20 -24.32 25.23
C GLN A 11 1.55 -25.21 26.29
N ILE A 12 1.61 -24.83 27.57
CA ILE A 12 0.91 -25.53 28.66
C ILE A 12 -0.60 -25.45 28.46
N THR A 13 -1.10 -24.28 28.05
CA THR A 13 -2.53 -24.04 27.83
C THR A 13 -3.11 -24.93 26.75
N PHE A 14 -2.40 -25.06 25.64
CA PHE A 14 -2.86 -25.84 24.49
C PHE A 14 -2.38 -27.30 24.50
N LEU A 15 -1.67 -27.73 25.54
CA LEU A 15 -1.02 -29.06 25.58
C LEU A 15 -2.01 -30.21 25.37
N ALA A 16 -3.16 -30.20 26.06
CA ALA A 16 -4.18 -31.24 25.93
C ALA A 16 -4.75 -31.30 24.51
N TYR A 17 -5.00 -30.14 23.91
CA TYR A 17 -5.50 -30.06 22.54
C TYR A 17 -4.47 -30.57 21.53
N HIS A 18 -3.22 -30.09 21.60
CA HIS A 18 -2.15 -30.53 20.71
C HIS A 18 -1.88 -32.03 20.86
N ALA A 19 -1.94 -32.59 22.07
CA ALA A 19 -1.80 -34.02 22.29
C ALA A 19 -2.89 -34.81 21.58
N TYR A 20 -4.15 -34.34 21.64
CA TYR A 20 -5.25 -34.93 20.87
C TYR A 20 -5.02 -34.81 19.36
N GLU A 21 -4.68 -33.63 18.85
CA GLU A 21 -4.43 -33.43 17.42
C GLU A 21 -3.32 -34.36 16.90
N MET A 22 -2.21 -34.47 17.62
CA MET A 22 -1.10 -35.35 17.26
C MET A 22 -1.51 -36.82 17.29
N ALA A 23 -2.23 -37.26 18.34
CA ALA A 23 -2.72 -38.63 18.42
C ALA A 23 -3.72 -38.97 17.31
N HIS A 24 -4.64 -38.04 17.03
CA HIS A 24 -5.61 -38.15 15.95
C HIS A 24 -4.93 -38.21 14.58
N ALA A 25 -3.96 -37.32 14.33
CA ALA A 25 -3.17 -37.32 13.10
C ALA A 25 -2.41 -38.63 12.91
N ILE A 26 -1.72 -39.12 13.95
CA ILE A 26 -1.00 -40.41 13.91
C ILE A 26 -1.97 -41.55 13.58
N ALA A 27 -3.12 -41.63 14.27
CA ALA A 27 -4.11 -42.67 14.03
C ALA A 27 -4.68 -42.61 12.60
N LEU A 28 -5.04 -41.42 12.14
CA LEU A 28 -5.56 -41.20 10.79
C LEU A 28 -4.53 -41.55 9.72
N THR A 29 -3.26 -41.17 9.92
CA THR A 29 -2.16 -41.52 9.02
C THR A 29 -1.96 -43.04 8.98
N LEU A 30 -1.96 -43.73 10.13
CA LEU A 30 -1.84 -45.20 10.16
C LEU A 30 -3.02 -45.87 9.44
N VAL A 31 -4.25 -45.41 9.65
CA VAL A 31 -5.43 -45.93 8.94
C VAL A 31 -5.33 -45.67 7.44
N ARG A 32 -4.90 -44.47 7.03
CA ARG A 32 -4.75 -44.11 5.62
C ARG A 32 -3.65 -44.91 4.93
N LEU A 33 -2.53 -45.16 5.61
CA LEU A 33 -1.41 -45.94 5.05
C LEU A 33 -1.70 -47.44 5.01
N VAL A 34 -2.28 -47.99 6.07
CA VAL A 34 -2.38 -49.44 6.26
C VAL A 34 -3.73 -50.00 5.80
N VAL A 35 -4.82 -49.23 5.94
CA VAL A 35 -6.18 -49.73 5.70
C VAL A 35 -6.78 -49.16 4.43
N THR A 36 -6.87 -47.83 4.29
CA THR A 36 -7.70 -47.21 3.24
C THR A 36 -6.95 -46.87 1.96
N GLN A 37 -5.65 -46.55 2.04
CA GLN A 37 -4.80 -46.12 0.91
C GLN A 37 -5.40 -44.99 0.05
N ARG A 38 -6.22 -44.13 0.67
CA ARG A 38 -6.92 -43.01 0.02
C ARG A 38 -6.60 -41.71 0.75
N LEU A 39 -6.69 -40.58 0.04
CA LEU A 39 -6.53 -39.22 0.58
C LEU A 39 -5.19 -39.02 1.31
N LEU A 40 -4.11 -39.60 0.76
CA LEU A 40 -2.75 -39.54 1.32
C LEU A 40 -2.14 -38.12 1.28
N LEU A 41 -2.79 -37.17 0.58
CA LEU A 41 -2.34 -35.80 0.38
C LEU A 41 -3.30 -34.75 0.94
N GLU A 42 -4.35 -35.14 1.68
CA GLU A 42 -5.21 -34.16 2.35
C GLU A 42 -4.47 -33.54 3.53
N TRP A 43 -4.20 -32.25 3.42
CA TRP A 43 -3.74 -31.37 4.49
C TRP A 43 -4.68 -30.17 4.58
N GLU A 44 -5.14 -29.87 5.78
CA GLU A 44 -5.79 -28.60 6.12
C GLU A 44 -4.87 -27.88 7.11
N THR A 45 -4.59 -26.60 6.86
CA THR A 45 -3.69 -25.83 7.73
C THR A 45 -4.48 -25.22 8.89
N ALA A 46 -3.84 -25.03 10.04
CA ALA A 46 -4.44 -24.29 11.16
C ALA A 46 -4.89 -22.86 10.75
N ALA A 47 -4.26 -22.30 9.72
CA ALA A 47 -4.64 -21.01 9.13
C ALA A 47 -5.99 -21.06 8.37
N ALA A 48 -6.31 -22.17 7.69
CA ALA A 48 -7.60 -22.36 7.02
C ALA A 48 -8.76 -22.49 8.02
N ALA A 49 -8.54 -23.12 9.17
CA ALA A 49 -9.50 -23.17 10.27
C ALA A 49 -9.69 -21.78 10.92
N ALA A 50 -8.59 -21.07 11.22
CA ALA A 50 -8.65 -19.71 11.79
C ALA A 50 -9.33 -18.69 10.85
N ALA A 51 -9.18 -18.84 9.53
CA ALA A 51 -9.85 -17.98 8.54
C ALA A 51 -11.39 -18.11 8.57
N ARG A 52 -11.94 -19.28 8.92
CA ARG A 52 -13.41 -19.44 9.08
C ARG A 52 -13.97 -18.67 10.27
N ALA A 53 -13.14 -18.39 11.27
CA ALA A 53 -13.53 -17.59 12.42
C ALA A 53 -13.48 -16.07 12.17
N ALA A 54 -12.72 -15.64 11.16
CA ALA A 54 -12.55 -14.23 10.82
C ALA A 54 -13.84 -13.67 10.21
N GLY A 55 -14.51 -12.75 10.92
CA GLY A 55 -15.75 -12.10 10.49
C GLY A 55 -17.01 -12.56 11.22
N LEU A 56 -16.92 -13.56 12.10
CA LEU A 56 -18.03 -13.98 12.95
C LEU A 56 -18.25 -13.01 14.13
N SER A 57 -19.51 -12.87 14.56
CA SER A 57 -19.83 -12.15 15.79
C SER A 57 -19.09 -12.75 17.00
N PRO A 58 -18.85 -11.99 18.08
CA PRO A 58 -18.04 -12.49 19.20
C PRO A 58 -18.55 -13.80 19.83
N ARG A 59 -19.87 -14.00 19.81
CA ARG A 59 -20.50 -15.25 20.29
C ARG A 59 -20.29 -16.40 19.32
N ALA A 60 -20.47 -16.16 18.02
CA ALA A 60 -20.29 -17.18 17.00
C ALA A 60 -18.82 -17.62 16.88
N GLY A 61 -17.88 -16.68 16.98
CA GLY A 61 -16.44 -17.00 17.02
C GLY A 61 -16.05 -17.85 18.24
N ALA A 62 -16.51 -17.47 19.44
CA ALA A 62 -16.23 -18.26 20.65
C ALA A 62 -16.83 -19.68 20.57
N LEU A 63 -18.04 -19.83 20.04
CA LEU A 63 -18.67 -21.13 19.83
C LEU A 63 -17.90 -21.99 18.83
N LEU A 64 -17.40 -21.41 17.74
CA LEU A 64 -16.59 -22.14 16.76
C LEU A 64 -15.33 -22.73 17.42
N PHE A 65 -14.56 -21.92 18.15
CA PHE A 65 -13.37 -22.40 18.87
C PHE A 65 -13.72 -23.44 19.93
N LEU A 66 -14.85 -23.32 20.63
CA LEU A 66 -15.31 -24.34 21.58
C LEU A 66 -15.60 -25.68 20.90
N VAL A 67 -16.16 -25.67 19.68
CA VAL A 67 -16.44 -26.89 18.90
C VAL A 67 -15.16 -27.49 18.34
N GLU A 68 -14.30 -26.69 17.69
CA GLU A 68 -13.05 -27.15 17.09
C GLU A 68 -12.06 -27.66 18.13
N MET A 69 -12.03 -27.04 19.32
CA MET A 69 -11.13 -27.38 20.40
C MET A 69 -11.78 -28.21 21.53
N VAL A 70 -12.95 -28.81 21.28
CA VAL A 70 -13.74 -29.53 22.31
C VAL A 70 -12.98 -30.66 23.00
N ALA A 71 -11.97 -31.24 22.35
CA ALA A 71 -11.13 -32.28 22.94
C ALA A 71 -10.41 -31.80 24.22
N SER A 72 -9.97 -30.53 24.26
CA SER A 72 -9.29 -29.97 25.43
C SER A 72 -10.15 -29.93 26.70
N PRO A 73 -11.35 -29.29 26.70
CA PRO A 73 -12.24 -29.34 27.87
C PRO A 73 -12.72 -30.75 28.18
N LEU A 74 -12.92 -31.63 27.19
CA LEU A 74 -13.29 -33.02 27.45
C LEU A 74 -12.18 -33.77 28.20
N ILE A 75 -10.92 -33.65 27.79
CA ILE A 75 -9.77 -34.23 28.50
C ILE A 75 -9.69 -33.67 29.92
N GLY A 76 -9.85 -32.35 30.08
CA GLY A 76 -9.88 -31.71 31.39
C GLY A 76 -10.99 -32.25 32.30
N LEU A 77 -12.21 -32.41 31.78
CA LEU A 77 -13.36 -32.94 32.51
C LEU A 77 -13.22 -34.43 32.84
N ILE A 78 -12.71 -35.25 31.93
CA ILE A 78 -12.46 -36.67 32.16
C ILE A 78 -11.44 -36.84 33.29
N LEU A 79 -10.33 -36.10 33.24
CA LEU A 79 -9.30 -36.15 34.29
C LEU A 79 -9.82 -35.63 35.62
N LEU A 80 -10.67 -34.59 35.61
CA LEU A 80 -11.34 -34.12 36.81
C LEU A 80 -12.16 -35.23 37.48
N VAL A 81 -13.00 -35.95 36.71
CA VAL A 81 -13.81 -37.07 37.21
C VAL A 81 -12.92 -38.20 37.73
N LEU A 82 -11.85 -38.55 37.01
CA LEU A 82 -10.90 -39.59 37.42
C LEU A 82 -10.17 -39.23 38.74
N ILE A 83 -9.76 -37.98 38.90
CA ILE A 83 -9.10 -37.50 40.13
C ILE A 83 -10.08 -37.52 41.31
N LEU A 84 -11.32 -37.05 41.10
CA LEU A 84 -12.36 -37.09 42.13
C LEU A 84 -12.72 -38.52 42.54
N ALA A 85 -12.69 -39.48 41.61
CA ALA A 85 -12.98 -40.87 41.91
C ALA A 85 -11.82 -41.60 42.60
N ALA A 86 -10.57 -41.32 42.20
CA ALA A 86 -9.40 -42.06 42.68
C ALA A 86 -8.71 -41.41 43.89
N ARG A 87 -8.45 -40.10 43.84
CA ARG A 87 -7.69 -39.36 44.86
C ARG A 87 -8.10 -37.86 44.91
N PRO A 88 -9.19 -37.52 45.61
CA PRO A 88 -9.67 -36.13 45.72
C PRO A 88 -8.64 -35.14 46.27
N SER A 89 -7.69 -35.59 47.10
CA SER A 89 -6.62 -34.76 47.67
C SER A 89 -5.74 -34.09 46.61
N ASN A 90 -5.61 -34.70 45.43
CA ASN A 90 -4.75 -34.18 44.35
C ASN A 90 -5.41 -33.06 43.54
N LEU A 91 -6.68 -32.74 43.81
CA LEU A 91 -7.41 -31.71 43.07
C LEU A 91 -6.78 -30.32 43.23
N VAL A 92 -6.16 -30.04 44.39
CA VAL A 92 -5.50 -28.76 44.65
C VAL A 92 -4.30 -28.55 43.71
N GLU A 93 -3.55 -29.63 43.42
CA GLU A 93 -2.37 -29.59 42.55
C GLU A 93 -2.76 -29.58 41.06
N ALA A 94 -3.75 -30.39 40.68
CA ALA A 94 -4.18 -30.52 39.29
C ALA A 94 -5.13 -29.40 38.82
N GLY A 95 -5.84 -28.77 39.75
CA GLY A 95 -6.90 -27.78 39.48
C GLY A 95 -6.49 -26.67 38.51
N PRO A 96 -5.34 -26.00 38.70
CA PRO A 96 -4.89 -24.95 37.78
C PRO A 96 -4.73 -25.45 36.34
N LEU A 97 -4.17 -26.65 36.14
CA LEU A 97 -3.95 -27.20 34.80
C LEU A 97 -5.28 -27.60 34.13
N LEU A 98 -6.18 -28.24 34.88
CA LEU A 98 -7.51 -28.62 34.38
C LEU A 98 -8.33 -27.38 33.99
N LEU A 99 -8.29 -26.31 34.80
CA LEU A 99 -8.98 -25.06 34.51
C LEU A 99 -8.48 -24.46 33.21
N VAL A 100 -7.16 -24.42 33.02
CA VAL A 100 -6.55 -23.86 31.80
C VAL A 100 -6.92 -24.70 30.57
N TRP A 101 -6.96 -26.03 30.66
CA TRP A 101 -7.38 -26.88 29.53
C TRP A 101 -8.86 -26.74 29.19
N VAL A 102 -9.72 -26.52 30.18
CA VAL A 102 -11.14 -26.19 29.95
C VAL A 102 -11.29 -24.80 29.33
N ALA A 103 -10.48 -23.84 29.76
CA ALA A 103 -10.49 -22.47 29.24
C ALA A 103 -9.73 -22.30 27.90
N ALA A 104 -8.96 -23.30 27.47
CA ALA A 104 -8.10 -23.22 26.29
C ALA A 104 -8.83 -22.73 25.01
N PRO A 105 -10.06 -23.16 24.69
CA PRO A 105 -10.78 -22.63 23.53
C PRO A 105 -11.06 -21.12 23.62
N LEU A 106 -11.35 -20.62 24.82
CA LEU A 106 -11.60 -19.18 25.05
C LEU A 106 -10.29 -18.37 24.97
N VAL A 107 -9.18 -18.93 25.45
CA VAL A 107 -7.85 -18.33 25.32
C VAL A 107 -7.43 -18.27 23.85
N ALA A 108 -7.61 -19.35 23.09
CA ALA A 108 -7.35 -19.38 21.66
C ALA A 108 -8.20 -18.36 20.89
N TYR A 109 -9.49 -18.26 21.21
CA TYR A 109 -10.38 -17.26 20.63
C TYR A 109 -9.93 -15.83 20.97
N TRP A 110 -9.55 -15.55 22.22
CA TRP A 110 -9.05 -14.23 22.64
C TRP A 110 -7.77 -13.83 21.88
N LEU A 111 -6.81 -14.75 21.72
CA LEU A 111 -5.57 -14.53 20.96
C LEU A 111 -5.81 -14.35 19.46
N SER A 112 -6.88 -14.94 18.92
CA SER A 112 -7.24 -14.87 17.51
C SER A 112 -8.04 -13.60 17.16
N ARG A 113 -8.39 -12.76 18.14
CA ARG A 113 -9.08 -11.50 17.88
C ARG A 113 -8.15 -10.53 17.14
N PRO A 114 -8.64 -9.83 16.11
CA PRO A 114 -7.84 -8.83 15.43
C PRO A 114 -7.47 -7.71 16.41
N VAL A 115 -6.19 -7.38 16.50
CA VAL A 115 -5.73 -6.16 17.16
C VAL A 115 -6.22 -5.00 16.32
N LEU A 116 -7.13 -4.19 16.87
CA LEU A 116 -7.58 -2.98 16.20
C LEU A 116 -6.38 -2.05 16.03
N PRO A 117 -6.15 -1.49 14.83
CA PRO A 117 -5.10 -0.52 14.65
C PRO A 117 -5.28 0.66 15.59
N GLU A 118 -4.23 1.00 16.33
CA GLU A 118 -4.17 2.29 17.01
C GLU A 118 -4.12 3.37 15.91
N ARG A 119 -5.24 4.07 15.70
CA ARG A 119 -5.30 5.20 14.78
C ARG A 119 -4.60 6.36 15.47
N TYR A 120 -3.47 6.79 14.92
CA TYR A 120 -2.87 8.06 15.31
C TYR A 120 -3.69 9.16 14.64
N ASP A 121 -4.47 9.88 15.42
CA ASP A 121 -5.12 11.09 14.93
C ASP A 121 -4.04 12.15 14.71
N LEU A 122 -3.83 12.50 13.44
CA LEU A 122 -2.89 13.56 13.06
C LEU A 122 -3.39 14.90 13.61
N SER A 123 -2.46 15.70 14.11
CA SER A 123 -2.78 17.09 14.48
C SER A 123 -3.24 17.86 13.23
N LEU A 124 -3.98 18.96 13.43
CA LEU A 124 -4.37 19.84 12.32
C LEU A 124 -3.15 20.39 11.57
N GLU A 125 -2.06 20.65 12.30
CA GLU A 125 -0.79 21.13 11.74
C GLU A 125 -0.11 20.05 10.88
N ASP A 126 0.01 18.82 11.39
CA ASP A 126 0.59 17.70 10.62
C ASP A 126 -0.24 17.40 9.37
N ARG A 127 -1.58 17.43 9.49
CA ARG A 127 -2.47 17.22 8.36
C ARG A 127 -2.28 18.31 7.31
N ARG A 128 -2.16 19.58 7.72
CA ARG A 128 -1.88 20.69 6.81
C ARG A 128 -0.51 20.51 6.14
N LEU A 129 0.54 20.20 6.90
CA LEU A 129 1.88 19.95 6.35
C LEU A 129 1.86 18.86 5.27
N LEU A 130 1.21 17.72 5.55
CA LEU A 130 1.13 16.60 4.61
C LEU A 130 0.33 16.95 3.36
N ARG A 131 -0.78 17.69 3.49
CA ARG A 131 -1.58 18.15 2.34
C ARG A 131 -0.81 19.14 1.46
N LEU A 132 -0.14 20.14 2.03
CA LEU A 132 0.69 21.07 1.26
C LEU A 132 1.86 20.36 0.57
N THR A 133 2.44 19.35 1.24
CA THR A 133 3.47 18.49 0.64
C THR A 133 2.89 17.69 -0.53
N ALA A 134 1.71 17.10 -0.39
CA ALA A 134 1.04 16.38 -1.46
C ALA A 134 0.75 17.27 -2.68
N ARG A 135 0.23 18.50 -2.47
CA ARG A 135 -0.01 19.46 -3.56
C ARG A 135 1.28 19.86 -4.28
N ARG A 136 2.38 20.08 -3.56
CA ARG A 136 3.70 20.35 -4.16
C ARG A 136 4.24 19.15 -4.92
N THR A 137 4.10 17.94 -4.38
CA THR A 137 4.53 16.71 -5.06
C THR A 137 3.69 16.45 -6.31
N TRP A 138 2.39 16.73 -6.28
CA TRP A 138 1.53 16.59 -7.46
C TRP A 138 2.00 17.44 -8.65
N ARG A 139 2.54 18.64 -8.41
CA ARG A 139 3.11 19.48 -9.47
C ARG A 139 4.14 18.74 -10.33
N TYR A 140 4.90 17.79 -9.75
CA TYR A 140 5.81 16.95 -10.52
C TYR A 140 5.06 16.20 -11.63
N PHE A 141 4.01 15.46 -11.28
CA PHE A 141 3.21 14.71 -12.24
C PHE A 141 2.42 15.63 -13.17
N GLU A 142 1.91 16.76 -12.66
CA GLU A 142 1.21 17.75 -13.47
C GLU A 142 2.10 18.33 -14.58
N THR A 143 3.38 18.57 -14.26
CA THR A 143 4.37 19.18 -15.17
C THR A 143 4.96 18.14 -16.13
N PHE A 144 5.31 16.96 -15.62
CA PHE A 144 6.16 16.01 -16.35
C PHE A 144 5.41 14.81 -16.95
N MET A 145 4.14 14.58 -16.62
CA MET A 145 3.28 13.62 -17.33
C MET A 145 2.47 14.32 -18.43
N GLY A 146 3.18 15.10 -19.25
CA GLY A 146 2.61 15.88 -20.35
C GLY A 146 2.44 15.09 -21.63
N ALA A 147 2.03 15.79 -22.70
CA ALA A 147 1.89 15.18 -24.03
C ALA A 147 3.24 14.78 -24.65
N GLU A 148 4.32 15.50 -24.34
CA GLU A 148 5.69 15.22 -24.81
C GLU A 148 6.19 13.86 -24.31
N GLU A 149 5.90 13.53 -23.05
CA GLU A 149 6.24 12.27 -22.40
C GLU A 149 5.13 11.20 -22.57
N HIS A 150 4.14 11.44 -23.43
CA HIS A 150 3.01 10.53 -23.67
C HIS A 150 2.21 10.17 -22.42
N GLY A 151 2.15 11.06 -21.44
CA GLY A 151 1.51 10.83 -20.14
C GLY A 151 2.31 9.89 -19.23
N LEU A 152 3.58 9.58 -19.53
CA LEU A 152 4.43 8.73 -18.71
C LEU A 152 5.29 9.60 -17.78
N PRO A 153 5.41 9.26 -16.48
CA PRO A 153 6.27 10.01 -15.57
C PRO A 153 7.74 9.71 -15.86
N PRO A 154 8.61 10.73 -15.97
CA PRO A 154 10.05 10.50 -16.07
C PRO A 154 10.60 9.96 -14.75
N ASP A 155 11.77 9.34 -14.84
CA ASP A 155 12.47 8.71 -13.71
C ASP A 155 12.94 9.72 -12.68
N ASN A 156 13.48 10.84 -13.15
CA ASN A 156 13.84 11.95 -12.28
C ASN A 156 13.86 13.27 -13.04
N PHE A 157 13.63 14.34 -12.27
CA PHE A 157 13.94 15.70 -12.66
C PHE A 157 15.06 16.21 -11.76
N GLN A 158 16.14 16.71 -12.36
CA GLN A 158 17.25 17.33 -11.64
C GLN A 158 17.18 18.83 -11.82
N GLU A 159 16.94 19.57 -10.73
CA GLU A 159 16.83 21.02 -10.75
C GLU A 159 18.22 21.70 -10.82
N THR A 160 19.16 21.20 -10.01
CA THR A 160 20.52 21.77 -9.88
C THR A 160 21.56 20.78 -10.40
N PRO A 161 22.60 21.20 -11.16
CA PRO A 161 22.94 22.57 -11.52
C PRO A 161 22.18 23.12 -12.74
N VAL A 162 21.60 22.25 -13.57
CA VAL A 162 20.83 22.62 -14.75
C VAL A 162 19.55 21.78 -14.78
N PRO A 163 18.36 22.41 -14.93
CA PRO A 163 17.10 21.70 -15.09
C PRO A 163 17.18 20.64 -16.19
N THR A 164 17.13 19.38 -15.80
CA THR A 164 17.26 18.23 -16.72
C THR A 164 16.23 17.18 -16.39
N VAL A 165 15.42 16.81 -17.39
CA VAL A 165 14.48 15.71 -17.31
C VAL A 165 15.18 14.44 -17.80
N ALA A 166 15.14 13.37 -17.00
CA ALA A 166 15.52 12.06 -17.48
C ALA A 166 14.35 11.46 -18.25
N HIS A 167 14.37 11.55 -19.58
CA HIS A 167 13.34 11.03 -20.49
C HIS A 167 13.29 9.50 -20.55
N ARG A 168 13.21 8.86 -19.39
CA ARG A 168 13.04 7.41 -19.24
C ARG A 168 12.02 7.13 -18.15
N THR A 169 11.32 6.02 -18.23
CA THR A 169 10.37 5.58 -17.21
C THR A 169 10.49 4.08 -16.95
N SER A 170 10.00 3.64 -15.78
CA SER A 170 9.94 2.25 -15.35
C SER A 170 8.50 1.84 -15.05
N PRO A 171 8.18 0.54 -14.98
CA PRO A 171 6.85 0.08 -14.61
C PRO A 171 6.44 0.60 -13.21
N THR A 172 7.39 0.69 -12.26
CA THR A 172 7.14 1.29 -10.94
C THR A 172 6.76 2.76 -11.06
N ASN A 173 7.49 3.56 -11.84
CA ASN A 173 7.21 4.98 -12.01
C ASN A 173 5.82 5.21 -12.64
N ILE A 174 5.48 4.42 -13.67
CA ILE A 174 4.15 4.46 -14.30
C ILE A 174 3.05 4.17 -13.25
N GLY A 175 3.23 3.12 -12.44
CA GLY A 175 2.30 2.78 -11.36
C GLY A 175 2.13 3.91 -10.35
N MET A 176 3.23 4.55 -9.93
CA MET A 176 3.19 5.69 -9.02
C MET A 176 2.50 6.90 -9.65
N GLY A 177 2.72 7.18 -10.94
CA GLY A 177 2.05 8.27 -11.66
C GLY A 177 0.53 8.06 -11.77
N LEU A 178 0.10 6.84 -12.03
CA LEU A 178 -1.33 6.48 -12.05
C LEU A 178 -1.99 6.69 -10.67
N LEU A 179 -1.36 6.20 -9.60
CA LEU A 179 -1.89 6.38 -8.24
C LEU A 179 -1.81 7.83 -7.75
N ALA A 180 -0.76 8.57 -8.13
CA ALA A 180 -0.67 9.99 -7.83
C ALA A 180 -1.78 10.79 -8.53
N THR A 181 -2.15 10.41 -9.76
CA THR A 181 -3.27 11.02 -10.49
C THR A 181 -4.60 10.74 -9.80
N LEU A 182 -4.83 9.51 -9.34
CA LEU A 182 -6.02 9.16 -8.55
C LEU A 182 -6.03 9.93 -7.21
N ALA A 183 -4.90 9.99 -6.50
CA ALA A 183 -4.80 10.71 -5.24
C ALA A 183 -5.00 12.23 -5.42
N ALA A 184 -4.54 12.81 -6.51
CA ALA A 184 -4.78 14.23 -6.82
C ALA A 184 -6.28 14.52 -6.95
N HIS A 185 -7.03 13.61 -7.57
CA HIS A 185 -8.49 13.71 -7.60
C HIS A 185 -9.09 13.59 -6.19
N ASP A 186 -8.66 12.63 -5.37
CA ASP A 186 -9.12 12.49 -3.97
C ASP A 186 -8.85 13.73 -3.11
N PHE A 187 -7.72 14.41 -3.34
CA PHE A 187 -7.38 15.66 -2.66
C PHE A 187 -8.15 16.89 -3.19
N GLY A 188 -8.86 16.76 -4.31
CA GLY A 188 -9.57 17.86 -4.98
C GLY A 188 -8.67 18.76 -5.83
N TYR A 189 -7.52 18.26 -6.27
CA TYR A 189 -6.56 18.98 -7.08
C TYR A 189 -6.92 19.00 -8.57
N ILE A 190 -7.59 17.96 -9.06
CA ILE A 190 -8.07 17.83 -10.44
C ILE A 190 -9.52 17.35 -10.45
N GLY A 191 -10.25 17.73 -11.50
CA GLY A 191 -11.63 17.25 -11.74
C GLY A 191 -11.68 15.83 -12.29
N THR A 192 -12.88 15.25 -12.36
CA THR A 192 -13.08 13.88 -12.85
C THR A 192 -12.76 13.74 -14.34
N GLY A 193 -13.08 14.74 -15.15
CA GLY A 193 -12.77 14.78 -16.57
C GLY A 193 -11.27 14.77 -16.83
N GLU A 194 -10.50 15.55 -16.06
CA GLU A 194 -9.04 15.56 -16.12
C GLU A 194 -8.43 14.24 -15.64
N LEU A 195 -8.93 13.68 -14.53
CA LEU A 195 -8.53 12.34 -14.07
C LEU A 195 -8.70 11.30 -15.18
N VAL A 196 -9.89 11.22 -15.77
CA VAL A 196 -10.21 10.26 -16.83
C VAL A 196 -9.28 10.47 -18.03
N GLN A 197 -9.05 11.72 -18.45
CA GLN A 197 -8.17 12.04 -19.56
C GLN A 197 -6.72 11.59 -19.31
N ARG A 198 -6.16 11.88 -18.13
CA ARG A 198 -4.77 11.54 -17.78
C ARG A 198 -4.56 10.02 -17.65
N ILE A 199 -5.49 9.33 -16.99
CA ILE A 199 -5.44 7.86 -16.86
C ILE A 199 -5.60 7.20 -18.23
N GLU A 200 -6.56 7.67 -19.04
CA GLU A 200 -6.77 7.16 -20.40
C GLU A 200 -5.55 7.35 -21.28
N ALA A 201 -4.90 8.52 -21.24
CA ALA A 201 -3.67 8.79 -21.99
C ALA A 201 -2.55 7.82 -21.57
N THR A 202 -2.35 7.64 -20.27
CA THR A 202 -1.30 6.75 -19.72
C THR A 202 -1.53 5.30 -20.13
N LEU A 203 -2.74 4.76 -19.91
CA LEU A 203 -3.08 3.38 -20.28
C LEU A 203 -2.99 3.15 -21.80
N SER A 204 -3.42 4.11 -22.60
CA SER A 204 -3.32 4.01 -24.07
C SER A 204 -1.88 4.04 -24.56
N THR A 205 -0.99 4.75 -23.86
CA THR A 205 0.45 4.68 -24.12
C THR A 205 1.02 3.34 -23.71
N MET A 206 0.67 2.81 -22.53
CA MET A 206 1.11 1.49 -22.07
C MET A 206 0.73 0.36 -23.05
N GLU A 207 -0.44 0.46 -23.69
CA GLU A 207 -0.89 -0.54 -24.68
C GLU A 207 0.03 -0.61 -25.91
N ARG A 208 0.73 0.49 -26.22
CA ARG A 208 1.69 0.60 -27.33
C ARG A 208 3.12 0.20 -26.93
N LEU A 209 3.42 0.10 -25.64
CA LEU A 209 4.74 -0.30 -25.17
C LEU A 209 5.01 -1.77 -25.48
N GLU A 210 6.25 -2.05 -25.87
CA GLU A 210 6.73 -3.42 -26.04
C GLU A 210 6.63 -4.19 -24.73
N ARG A 211 6.13 -5.43 -24.77
CA ARG A 211 5.93 -6.28 -23.60
C ARG A 211 6.55 -7.65 -23.81
N PHE A 212 6.87 -8.33 -22.71
CA PHE A 212 7.33 -9.72 -22.71
C PHE A 212 6.53 -10.51 -21.67
N GLU A 213 5.86 -11.59 -22.08
CA GLU A 213 4.98 -12.39 -21.22
C GLU A 213 3.93 -11.53 -20.48
N GLY A 214 3.47 -10.46 -21.13
CA GLY A 214 2.54 -9.47 -20.58
C GLY A 214 3.16 -8.41 -19.65
N HIS A 215 4.43 -8.55 -19.28
CA HIS A 215 5.15 -7.56 -18.47
C HIS A 215 5.70 -6.41 -19.31
N LEU A 216 5.68 -5.22 -18.71
CA LEU A 216 6.50 -4.10 -19.20
C LEU A 216 7.99 -4.38 -18.93
N LEU A 217 8.85 -3.89 -19.82
CA LEU A 217 10.30 -3.86 -19.66
C LEU A 217 10.68 -2.76 -18.66
N ASN A 218 11.89 -2.87 -18.11
CA ASN A 218 12.34 -2.05 -17.00
C ASN A 218 12.51 -0.56 -17.34
N TRP A 219 12.84 -0.26 -18.60
CA TRP A 219 13.13 1.09 -19.06
C TRP A 219 12.58 1.35 -20.45
N TYR A 220 11.86 2.46 -20.60
CA TYR A 220 11.44 3.02 -21.88
C TYR A 220 11.83 4.48 -21.94
N ASP A 221 12.15 4.96 -23.14
CA ASP A 221 12.25 6.39 -23.41
C ASP A 221 10.84 6.99 -23.47
N THR A 222 10.57 8.04 -22.69
CA THR A 222 9.20 8.61 -22.58
C THR A 222 8.77 9.38 -23.82
N THR A 223 9.71 9.83 -24.65
CA THR A 223 9.44 10.62 -25.86
C THR A 223 9.31 9.76 -27.11
N THR A 224 9.99 8.62 -27.16
CA THR A 224 9.97 7.73 -28.34
C THR A 224 9.21 6.43 -28.09
N LEU A 225 8.91 6.11 -26.83
CA LEU A 225 8.33 4.83 -26.38
C LEU A 225 9.23 3.61 -26.66
N ALA A 226 10.48 3.85 -27.07
CA ALA A 226 11.42 2.79 -27.37
C ALA A 226 11.93 2.14 -26.08
N PRO A 227 12.01 0.80 -26.04
CA PRO A 227 12.61 0.09 -24.91
C PRO A 227 14.11 0.38 -24.85
N LEU A 228 14.61 0.73 -23.67
CA LEU A 228 16.02 1.07 -23.45
C LEU A 228 16.82 -0.20 -23.10
N PRO A 229 18.07 -0.34 -23.61
CA PRO A 229 18.93 -1.44 -23.23
C PRO A 229 19.43 -1.30 -21.78
N PRO A 230 19.60 -2.41 -21.04
CA PRO A 230 19.26 -3.78 -21.43
C PRO A 230 17.75 -4.05 -21.40
N ARG A 231 17.25 -4.82 -22.38
CA ARG A 231 15.86 -5.29 -22.40
C ARG A 231 15.69 -6.32 -21.27
N TYR A 232 14.94 -5.94 -20.26
CA TYR A 232 14.88 -6.63 -18.98
C TYR A 232 13.49 -6.53 -18.36
N VAL A 233 12.98 -7.61 -17.78
CA VAL A 233 11.77 -7.61 -16.96
C VAL A 233 12.16 -7.75 -15.50
N SER A 234 11.79 -6.78 -14.66
CA SER A 234 11.99 -6.80 -13.21
C SER A 234 10.77 -7.41 -12.52
N ALA A 235 10.99 -8.40 -11.64
CA ALA A 235 9.91 -9.01 -10.87
C ALA A 235 9.25 -8.01 -9.90
N VAL A 236 10.07 -7.15 -9.28
CA VAL A 236 9.61 -6.10 -8.36
C VAL A 236 8.80 -5.04 -9.10
N ASP A 237 9.33 -4.48 -10.19
CA ASP A 237 8.64 -3.41 -10.92
C ASP A 237 7.32 -3.90 -11.49
N SER A 238 7.29 -5.15 -11.95
CA SER A 238 6.06 -5.81 -12.37
C SER A 238 5.06 -5.93 -11.24
N GLY A 239 5.50 -6.36 -10.06
CA GLY A 239 4.64 -6.45 -8.87
C GLY A 239 4.12 -5.10 -8.40
N ASN A 240 4.95 -4.07 -8.42
CA ASN A 240 4.58 -2.70 -8.07
C ASN A 240 3.53 -2.16 -9.04
N LEU A 241 3.77 -2.31 -10.35
CA LEU A 241 2.81 -1.88 -11.36
C LEU A 241 1.50 -2.65 -11.25
N ALA A 242 1.54 -3.97 -11.08
CA ALA A 242 0.34 -4.79 -10.95
C ALA A 242 -0.49 -4.38 -9.72
N ALA A 243 0.16 -4.16 -8.58
CA ALA A 243 -0.52 -3.66 -7.38
C ALA A 243 -1.11 -2.26 -7.60
N ALA A 244 -0.38 -1.36 -8.25
CA ALA A 244 -0.87 -0.02 -8.57
C ALA A 244 -2.09 -0.06 -9.50
N LEU A 245 -2.09 -0.94 -10.52
CA LEU A 245 -3.22 -1.13 -11.43
C LEU A 245 -4.44 -1.72 -10.73
N LEU A 246 -4.25 -2.67 -9.80
CA LEU A 246 -5.33 -3.21 -8.96
C LEU A 246 -5.96 -2.11 -8.09
N THR A 247 -5.13 -1.30 -7.42
CA THR A 247 -5.59 -0.16 -6.61
C THR A 247 -6.28 0.89 -7.45
N LEU A 248 -5.73 1.22 -8.63
CA LEU A 248 -6.35 2.15 -9.58
C LEU A 248 -7.73 1.65 -10.01
N ALA A 249 -7.85 0.38 -10.42
CA ALA A 249 -9.11 -0.18 -10.90
C ALA A 249 -10.20 -0.07 -9.83
N GLU A 250 -9.88 -0.38 -8.57
CA GLU A 250 -10.84 -0.27 -7.48
C GLU A 250 -11.19 1.19 -7.16
N GLY A 251 -10.20 2.08 -7.13
CA GLY A 251 -10.43 3.51 -6.91
C GLY A 251 -11.35 4.11 -7.98
N LEU A 252 -11.13 3.79 -9.26
CA LEU A 252 -11.99 4.26 -10.36
C LEU A 252 -13.44 3.74 -10.23
N ARG A 253 -13.65 2.52 -9.72
CA ARG A 253 -14.99 1.99 -9.45
C ARG A 253 -15.66 2.65 -8.27
N GLN A 254 -14.91 2.96 -7.21
CA GLN A 254 -15.43 3.67 -6.04
C GLN A 254 -15.94 5.07 -6.41
N LEU A 255 -15.25 5.77 -7.32
CA LEU A 255 -15.66 7.09 -7.79
C LEU A 255 -17.05 7.11 -8.45
N VAL A 256 -17.52 5.99 -9.01
CA VAL A 256 -18.87 5.89 -9.56
C VAL A 256 -19.95 5.99 -8.48
N GLN A 257 -19.61 5.68 -7.22
CA GLN A 257 -20.55 5.53 -6.12
C GLN A 257 -20.56 6.71 -5.12
N GLU A 258 -19.64 7.67 -5.23
CA GLU A 258 -19.47 8.74 -4.23
C GLU A 258 -19.80 10.13 -4.79
N PRO A 259 -20.87 10.80 -4.30
CA PRO A 259 -21.31 12.10 -4.81
C PRO A 259 -20.85 13.33 -3.99
N GLU A 260 -19.88 13.24 -3.08
CA GLU A 260 -19.48 14.37 -2.21
C GLU A 260 -18.24 15.13 -2.74
N TRP A 261 -18.49 16.13 -3.60
CA TRP A 261 -17.46 16.86 -4.36
C TRP A 261 -17.00 18.16 -3.73
N ALA A 262 -17.92 18.93 -3.14
CA ALA A 262 -17.67 20.31 -2.79
C ALA A 262 -16.61 20.45 -1.67
N ASP A 263 -16.64 19.58 -0.66
CA ASP A 263 -15.64 19.59 0.41
C ASP A 263 -14.24 19.23 -0.08
N ARG A 264 -14.13 18.26 -0.99
CA ARG A 264 -12.85 17.87 -1.59
C ARG A 264 -12.26 19.02 -2.40
N ILE A 265 -13.08 19.65 -3.25
CA ILE A 265 -12.67 20.80 -4.07
C ILE A 265 -12.24 21.97 -3.18
N CYS A 266 -13.03 22.32 -2.16
CA CYS A 266 -12.67 23.36 -1.21
C CYS A 266 -11.35 23.03 -0.50
N GLY A 267 -11.13 21.78 -0.09
CA GLY A 267 -9.86 21.34 0.50
C GLY A 267 -8.67 21.47 -0.47
N GLY A 268 -8.85 21.10 -1.74
CA GLY A 268 -7.80 21.23 -2.77
C GLY A 268 -7.48 22.69 -3.11
N LEU A 269 -8.51 23.54 -3.15
CA LEU A 269 -8.37 24.99 -3.30
C LEU A 269 -7.68 25.60 -2.08
N ALA A 270 -8.01 25.17 -0.86
CA ALA A 270 -7.36 25.63 0.37
C ALA A 270 -5.87 25.28 0.37
N ASP A 271 -5.50 24.06 -0.01
CA ASP A 271 -4.09 23.65 -0.14
C ASP A 271 -3.35 24.53 -1.15
N THR A 272 -3.97 24.78 -2.31
CA THR A 272 -3.36 25.57 -3.39
C THR A 272 -3.26 27.05 -3.01
N ALA A 273 -4.30 27.61 -2.37
CA ALA A 273 -4.32 28.98 -1.89
C ALA A 273 -3.32 29.20 -0.74
N ALA A 274 -3.15 28.23 0.16
CA ALA A 274 -2.14 28.30 1.21
C ALA A 274 -0.71 28.29 0.66
N ILE A 275 -0.43 27.51 -0.39
CA ILE A 275 0.88 27.56 -1.07
C ILE A 275 1.04 28.89 -1.82
N ALA A 276 0.01 29.36 -2.52
CA ALA A 276 0.04 30.65 -3.20
C ALA A 276 0.28 31.80 -2.21
N GLN A 277 -0.33 31.78 -1.03
CA GLN A 277 -0.14 32.77 0.04
C GLN A 277 1.32 32.79 0.53
N GLN A 278 1.93 31.62 0.70
CA GLN A 278 3.35 31.49 1.04
C GLN A 278 4.25 32.08 -0.05
N ALA A 279 3.90 31.87 -1.32
CA ALA A 279 4.64 32.43 -2.45
C ALA A 279 4.43 33.94 -2.64
N THR A 280 3.27 34.49 -2.26
CA THR A 280 2.96 35.93 -2.31
C THR A 280 3.45 36.69 -1.08
N THR A 281 4.05 36.03 -0.08
CA THR A 281 4.57 36.71 1.11
C THR A 281 5.71 37.66 0.69
N ASN A 282 5.49 38.98 0.80
CA ASN A 282 6.31 40.08 0.24
C ASN A 282 6.15 40.34 -1.27
N GLY A 283 5.09 39.83 -1.90
CA GLY A 283 4.71 40.09 -3.29
C GLY A 283 3.81 41.33 -3.46
N PRO A 284 3.15 41.48 -4.63
CA PRO A 284 2.18 42.54 -4.86
C PRO A 284 0.97 42.41 -3.93
N THR A 285 0.61 43.52 -3.27
CA THR A 285 -0.49 43.56 -2.29
C THR A 285 -1.83 43.14 -2.89
N ASP A 286 -2.11 43.52 -4.14
CA ASP A 286 -3.38 43.16 -4.79
C ASP A 286 -3.52 41.66 -5.06
N LEU A 287 -2.41 40.96 -5.30
CA LEU A 287 -2.39 39.52 -5.48
C LEU A 287 -2.46 38.78 -4.15
N GLU A 288 -1.71 39.25 -3.15
CA GLU A 288 -1.77 38.73 -1.78
C GLU A 288 -3.20 38.82 -1.21
N ASP A 289 -3.84 39.99 -1.34
CA ASP A 289 -5.23 40.22 -0.89
C ASP A 289 -6.23 39.28 -1.60
N ALA A 290 -6.07 39.08 -2.91
CA ALA A 290 -6.94 38.21 -3.68
C ALA A 290 -6.79 36.74 -3.26
N VAL A 291 -5.56 36.26 -3.07
CA VAL A 291 -5.28 34.90 -2.59
C VAL A 291 -5.81 34.70 -1.17
N SER A 292 -5.59 35.66 -0.27
CA SER A 292 -6.08 35.59 1.11
C SER A 292 -7.61 35.53 1.16
N SER A 293 -8.29 36.37 0.36
CA SER A 293 -9.76 36.37 0.31
C SER A 293 -10.34 35.03 -0.14
N ILE A 294 -9.66 34.35 -1.09
CA ILE A 294 -10.07 33.02 -1.55
C ILE A 294 -9.81 31.96 -0.47
N LEU A 295 -8.66 32.01 0.21
CA LEU A 295 -8.35 31.10 1.31
C LEU A 295 -9.39 31.20 2.43
N ASP A 296 -9.70 32.43 2.85
CA ASP A 296 -10.73 32.70 3.87
C ASP A 296 -12.10 32.17 3.44
N ALA A 297 -12.46 32.29 2.14
CA ALA A 297 -13.73 31.79 1.62
C ALA A 297 -13.83 30.26 1.63
N VAL A 298 -12.75 29.54 1.31
CA VAL A 298 -12.77 28.06 1.28
C VAL A 298 -12.61 27.42 2.67
N GLU A 299 -12.01 28.14 3.63
CA GLU A 299 -11.84 27.70 5.02
C GLU A 299 -12.96 28.17 5.97
N ALA A 300 -13.95 28.93 5.47
CA ALA A 300 -15.09 29.39 6.27
C ALA A 300 -15.87 28.24 6.93
N ASP A 301 -16.61 28.53 8.00
CA ASP A 301 -17.47 27.57 8.71
C ASP A 301 -18.89 27.54 8.08
N ASP A 302 -18.94 27.40 6.74
CA ASP A 302 -20.16 27.40 5.94
C ASP A 302 -20.30 26.10 5.12
N ASP A 303 -21.49 25.88 4.55
CA ASP A 303 -21.73 24.76 3.64
C ASP A 303 -20.72 24.75 2.48
N ALA A 304 -20.22 23.56 2.12
CA ALA A 304 -19.18 23.40 1.10
C ALA A 304 -19.56 23.98 -0.26
N GLY A 305 -20.84 23.90 -0.65
CA GLY A 305 -21.33 24.50 -1.89
C GLY A 305 -21.32 26.03 -1.85
N GLN A 306 -21.64 26.63 -0.70
CA GLN A 306 -21.59 28.08 -0.50
C GLN A 306 -20.15 28.60 -0.50
N ARG A 307 -19.24 27.92 0.20
CA ARG A 307 -17.81 28.23 0.19
C ARG A 307 -17.23 28.22 -1.22
N LEU A 308 -17.53 27.17 -1.98
CA LEU A 308 -17.08 27.05 -3.36
C LEU A 308 -17.66 28.16 -4.26
N ALA A 309 -18.94 28.48 -4.10
CA ALA A 309 -19.58 29.55 -4.87
C ALA A 309 -18.91 30.91 -4.59
N LEU A 310 -18.70 31.25 -3.31
CA LEU A 310 -18.03 32.48 -2.91
C LEU A 310 -16.59 32.55 -3.44
N ALA A 311 -15.82 31.48 -3.30
CA ALA A 311 -14.45 31.41 -3.82
C ALA A 311 -14.41 31.66 -5.35
N ARG A 312 -15.38 31.12 -6.08
CA ARG A 312 -15.51 31.34 -7.54
C ARG A 312 -15.88 32.77 -7.90
N GLU A 313 -16.71 33.44 -7.11
CA GLU A 313 -17.04 34.86 -7.30
C GLU A 313 -15.80 35.76 -7.15
N LEU A 314 -14.83 35.35 -6.33
CA LEU A 314 -13.55 36.05 -6.14
C LEU A 314 -12.54 35.78 -7.27
N GLY A 315 -12.69 34.68 -8.01
CA GLY A 315 -11.78 34.25 -9.09
C GLY A 315 -11.45 35.33 -10.14
N PRO A 316 -12.42 36.11 -10.66
CA PRO A 316 -12.13 37.19 -11.59
C PRO A 316 -11.19 38.28 -11.04
N ALA A 317 -11.19 38.53 -9.72
CA ALA A 317 -10.27 39.47 -9.10
C ALA A 317 -8.83 38.92 -9.09
N LEU A 318 -8.67 37.64 -8.74
CA LEU A 318 -7.39 36.93 -8.82
C LEU A 318 -6.83 36.95 -10.24
N SER A 319 -7.63 36.61 -11.25
CA SER A 319 -7.18 36.61 -12.66
C SER A 319 -6.71 37.99 -13.14
N ARG A 320 -7.34 39.08 -12.67
CA ARG A 320 -6.87 40.44 -12.97
C ARG A 320 -5.56 40.78 -12.26
N ALA A 321 -5.39 40.38 -11.01
CA ALA A 321 -4.15 40.57 -10.26
C ALA A 321 -2.98 39.82 -10.91
N ILE A 322 -3.20 38.55 -11.31
CA ILE A 322 -2.22 37.74 -12.06
C ILE A 322 -1.81 38.46 -13.36
N ALA A 323 -2.77 38.90 -14.17
CA ALA A 323 -2.48 39.57 -15.44
C ALA A 323 -1.69 40.88 -15.27
N ARG A 324 -1.96 41.66 -14.21
CA ARG A 324 -1.17 42.86 -13.88
C ARG A 324 0.24 42.51 -13.46
N PHE A 325 0.38 41.54 -12.56
CA PHE A 325 1.69 41.13 -12.07
C PHE A 325 2.58 40.63 -13.21
N GLU A 326 2.04 39.81 -14.11
CA GLU A 326 2.74 39.28 -15.29
C GLU A 326 3.21 40.35 -16.27
N ALA A 327 2.56 41.51 -16.32
CA ALA A 327 2.91 42.61 -17.21
C ALA A 327 4.17 43.39 -16.77
N GLU A 328 4.62 43.24 -15.52
CA GLU A 328 5.81 43.90 -14.97
C GLU A 328 7.07 43.01 -15.12
N ALA A 329 8.29 43.56 -15.31
CA ALA A 329 9.54 42.79 -15.50
C ALA A 329 10.56 43.03 -14.36
N PRO A 330 11.43 42.06 -13.94
CA PRO A 330 11.83 40.81 -14.62
C PRO A 330 11.53 39.48 -13.87
N ASP A 331 11.72 38.35 -14.58
CA ASP A 331 11.63 36.96 -14.09
C ASP A 331 12.72 36.62 -13.06
N SER A 332 12.30 36.37 -11.82
CA SER A 332 13.08 35.66 -10.80
C SER A 332 12.45 34.28 -10.54
N PRO A 333 13.20 33.31 -9.99
CA PRO A 333 12.62 32.01 -9.58
C PRO A 333 11.42 32.16 -8.64
N ASP A 334 11.50 33.07 -7.67
CA ASP A 334 10.42 33.37 -6.73
C ASP A 334 9.16 33.89 -7.45
N ARG A 335 9.36 34.68 -8.51
CA ARG A 335 8.29 35.19 -9.37
C ARG A 335 7.64 34.06 -10.18
N SER A 336 8.43 33.11 -10.69
CA SER A 336 7.89 31.94 -11.40
C SER A 336 7.05 31.04 -10.50
N GLU A 337 7.49 30.81 -9.25
CA GLU A 337 6.71 30.06 -8.26
C GLU A 337 5.38 30.74 -7.95
N LEU A 338 5.42 32.05 -7.67
CA LEU A 338 4.23 32.84 -7.40
C LEU A 338 3.24 32.77 -8.57
N ILE A 339 3.70 33.00 -9.81
CA ILE A 339 2.83 32.96 -11.00
C ILE A 339 2.22 31.57 -11.16
N TYR A 340 3.01 30.50 -10.99
CA TYR A 340 2.50 29.14 -11.11
C TYR A 340 1.39 28.86 -10.10
N TRP A 341 1.60 29.14 -8.81
CA TRP A 341 0.62 28.83 -7.77
C TRP A 341 -0.63 29.70 -7.87
N SER A 342 -0.51 30.97 -8.25
CA SER A 342 -1.67 31.82 -8.51
C SER A 342 -2.47 31.35 -9.74
N ARG A 343 -1.80 30.92 -10.82
CA ARG A 343 -2.48 30.34 -11.99
C ARG A 343 -3.16 29.01 -11.68
N ALA A 344 -2.50 28.15 -10.92
CA ALA A 344 -3.09 26.88 -10.46
C ALA A 344 -4.36 27.12 -9.63
N LEU A 345 -4.34 28.11 -8.73
CA LEU A 345 -5.52 28.50 -7.96
C LEU A 345 -6.64 29.03 -8.88
N ALA A 346 -6.31 29.92 -9.82
CA ALA A 346 -7.29 30.47 -10.76
C ALA A 346 -7.91 29.36 -11.65
N ALA A 347 -7.12 28.39 -12.12
CA ALA A 347 -7.61 27.26 -12.89
C ALA A 347 -8.59 26.39 -12.08
N GLY A 348 -8.27 26.10 -10.82
CA GLY A 348 -9.14 25.34 -9.92
C GLY A 348 -10.50 26.02 -9.65
N LEU A 349 -10.53 27.36 -9.61
CA LEU A 349 -11.77 28.12 -9.44
C LEU A 349 -12.68 28.04 -10.68
N VAL A 350 -12.11 28.09 -11.87
CA VAL A 350 -12.87 28.08 -13.13
C VAL A 350 -13.34 26.67 -13.51
N ALA A 351 -12.69 25.62 -13.01
CA ALA A 351 -13.07 24.24 -13.26
C ALA A 351 -14.55 24.01 -12.90
N ALA A 352 -15.35 23.52 -13.86
CA ALA A 352 -16.76 23.24 -13.64
C ALA A 352 -16.91 22.05 -12.67
N PRO A 353 -17.93 22.06 -11.79
CA PRO A 353 -18.22 20.88 -10.99
C PRO A 353 -18.71 19.77 -11.93
N GLU A 354 -17.98 18.66 -11.96
CA GLU A 354 -18.30 17.50 -12.80
C GLU A 354 -18.81 16.36 -11.92
N ASN A 355 -19.92 15.73 -12.31
CA ASN A 355 -20.43 14.55 -11.64
C ASN A 355 -19.79 13.30 -12.26
N PRO A 356 -19.06 12.43 -11.51
CA PRO A 356 -18.50 11.21 -12.08
C PRO A 356 -19.51 10.23 -12.61
N GLY A 357 -20.78 10.33 -12.18
CA GLY A 357 -21.86 9.57 -12.79
C GLY A 357 -21.91 9.77 -14.31
N GLU A 358 -21.54 10.96 -14.80
CA GLU A 358 -21.42 11.27 -16.23
C GLU A 358 -20.25 10.53 -16.89
N PHE A 359 -19.22 10.18 -16.11
CA PHE A 359 -18.04 9.43 -16.53
C PHE A 359 -18.10 7.94 -16.18
N ALA A 360 -19.19 7.44 -15.57
CA ALA A 360 -19.27 6.09 -15.01
C ALA A 360 -18.84 4.99 -16.00
N THR A 361 -19.34 5.05 -17.24
CA THR A 361 -18.97 4.10 -18.30
C THR A 361 -17.47 4.17 -18.64
N ARG A 362 -16.89 5.38 -18.68
CA ARG A 362 -15.45 5.57 -18.96
C ARG A 362 -14.61 5.08 -17.79
N LEU A 363 -15.00 5.40 -16.56
CA LEU A 363 -14.33 4.93 -15.34
C LEU A 363 -14.30 3.41 -15.26
N GLU A 364 -15.43 2.73 -15.49
CA GLU A 364 -15.48 1.27 -15.50
C GLU A 364 -14.65 0.67 -16.65
N THR A 365 -14.61 1.34 -17.81
CA THR A 365 -13.77 0.91 -18.94
C THR A 365 -12.28 1.02 -18.61
N LEU A 366 -11.85 2.12 -17.98
CA LEU A 366 -10.47 2.32 -17.54
C LEU A 366 -10.08 1.33 -16.43
N ALA A 367 -11.00 1.07 -15.48
CA ALA A 367 -10.79 0.05 -14.46
C ALA A 367 -10.58 -1.34 -15.08
N ARG A 368 -11.40 -1.72 -16.09
CA ARG A 368 -11.23 -2.98 -16.81
C ARG A 368 -9.90 -3.05 -17.55
N ARG A 369 -9.52 -2.00 -18.28
CA ARG A 369 -8.21 -1.93 -18.98
C ARG A 369 -7.05 -2.10 -18.02
N ALA A 370 -7.11 -1.48 -16.83
CA ALA A 370 -6.10 -1.65 -15.80
C ALA A 370 -6.00 -3.11 -15.31
N LEU A 371 -7.13 -3.78 -15.11
CA LEU A 371 -7.17 -5.19 -14.75
C LEU A 371 -6.67 -6.11 -15.88
N ASP A 372 -6.99 -5.80 -17.14
CA ASP A 372 -6.52 -6.58 -18.29
C ASP A 372 -4.98 -6.62 -18.35
N PHE A 373 -4.31 -5.52 -17.97
CA PHE A 373 -2.84 -5.51 -17.81
C PHE A 373 -2.37 -6.47 -16.70
N VAL A 374 -3.04 -6.46 -15.55
CA VAL A 374 -2.70 -7.34 -14.42
C VAL A 374 -2.93 -8.81 -14.78
N GLU A 375 -4.04 -9.11 -15.45
CA GLU A 375 -4.37 -10.45 -15.91
C GLU A 375 -3.37 -10.97 -16.94
N GLY A 376 -2.89 -10.09 -17.81
CA GLY A 376 -1.91 -10.42 -18.85
C GLY A 376 -0.49 -10.70 -18.35
N MET A 377 -0.09 -10.17 -17.18
CA MET A 377 1.25 -10.40 -16.60
C MET A 377 1.38 -11.83 -16.07
N SER A 378 2.25 -12.65 -16.67
CA SER A 378 2.55 -14.01 -16.21
C SER A 378 3.77 -14.05 -15.29
N PHE A 379 3.58 -14.16 -13.97
CA PHE A 379 4.71 -14.23 -13.05
C PHE A 379 5.47 -15.57 -13.07
N ASP A 380 4.92 -16.61 -13.72
CA ASP A 380 5.47 -17.98 -13.74
C ASP A 380 6.93 -18.04 -14.23
N PHE A 381 7.26 -17.36 -15.33
CA PHE A 381 8.61 -17.44 -15.91
C PHE A 381 9.68 -16.72 -15.06
N LEU A 382 9.28 -15.83 -14.16
CA LEU A 382 10.17 -15.16 -13.20
C LEU A 382 10.42 -16.00 -11.95
N TYR A 383 9.62 -17.05 -11.75
CA TYR A 383 9.63 -17.89 -10.56
C TYR A 383 10.57 -19.08 -10.72
N ASP A 384 11.49 -19.24 -9.77
CA ASP A 384 12.32 -20.44 -9.70
C ASP A 384 11.55 -21.54 -8.96
N TRP A 385 11.03 -22.51 -9.71
CA TRP A 385 10.24 -23.63 -9.18
C TRP A 385 11.01 -24.56 -8.24
N GLN A 386 12.34 -24.60 -8.34
CA GLN A 386 13.18 -25.41 -7.46
C GLN A 386 13.39 -24.71 -6.12
N ARG A 387 13.64 -23.40 -6.13
CA ARG A 387 13.88 -22.58 -4.93
C ARG A 387 12.59 -22.06 -4.31
N GLN A 388 11.51 -22.03 -5.08
CA GLN A 388 10.20 -21.51 -4.72
C GLN A 388 10.21 -20.01 -4.37
N ILE A 389 11.04 -19.23 -5.08
CA ILE A 389 11.19 -17.78 -4.94
C ILE A 389 11.40 -17.12 -6.30
N PHE A 390 11.12 -15.82 -6.40
CA PHE A 390 11.38 -15.05 -7.62
C PHE A 390 12.87 -14.76 -7.81
N ALA A 391 13.34 -14.89 -9.04
CA ALA A 391 14.57 -14.23 -9.45
C ALA A 391 14.39 -12.71 -9.43
N ILE A 392 15.50 -11.96 -9.47
CA ILE A 392 15.43 -10.49 -9.57
C ILE A 392 14.68 -10.06 -10.84
N GLY A 393 14.86 -10.83 -11.92
CA GLY A 393 14.18 -10.61 -13.17
C GLY A 393 14.75 -11.46 -14.29
N TYR A 394 14.37 -11.10 -15.52
CA TYR A 394 14.69 -11.84 -16.73
C TYR A 394 15.27 -10.91 -17.78
N ARG A 395 16.45 -11.24 -18.28
CA ARG A 395 17.09 -10.55 -19.41
C ARG A 395 16.62 -11.17 -20.71
N LEU A 396 16.09 -10.35 -21.60
CA LEU A 396 15.66 -10.80 -22.92
C LEU A 396 16.85 -11.13 -23.82
N GLU A 397 16.60 -11.98 -24.81
CA GLU A 397 17.57 -12.25 -25.88
C GLU A 397 17.90 -10.97 -26.66
N GLY A 398 19.19 -10.81 -26.98
CA GLY A 398 19.66 -9.68 -27.78
C GLY A 398 21.12 -9.80 -28.14
N ALA A 399 21.75 -8.68 -28.52
CA ALA A 399 23.16 -8.65 -28.95
C ALA A 399 24.16 -9.16 -27.88
N GLN A 400 23.74 -9.25 -26.62
CA GLN A 400 24.55 -9.67 -25.47
C GLN A 400 24.37 -11.14 -25.08
N GLY A 401 23.52 -11.91 -25.79
CA GLY A 401 23.31 -13.34 -25.56
C GLY A 401 21.83 -13.76 -25.56
N SER A 402 21.60 -15.04 -25.27
CA SER A 402 20.27 -15.64 -25.15
C SER A 402 19.51 -15.10 -23.93
N GLY A 403 18.17 -15.18 -23.98
CA GLY A 403 17.33 -14.84 -22.84
C GLY A 403 17.68 -15.69 -21.61
N ARG A 404 17.77 -15.07 -20.43
CA ARG A 404 18.07 -15.78 -19.18
C ARG A 404 17.44 -15.12 -17.96
N LEU A 405 17.04 -15.97 -17.04
CA LEU A 405 16.69 -15.58 -15.68
C LEU A 405 17.96 -15.15 -14.92
N ASP A 406 17.84 -14.16 -14.04
CA ASP A 406 18.95 -13.75 -13.20
C ASP A 406 19.31 -14.84 -12.17
N PRO A 407 20.60 -14.99 -11.81
CA PRO A 407 21.05 -15.96 -10.82
C PRO A 407 20.84 -15.50 -9.37
N SER A 408 20.37 -14.26 -9.19
CA SER A 408 20.05 -13.64 -7.90
C SER A 408 18.55 -13.68 -7.65
N PHE A 409 18.13 -13.66 -6.38
CA PHE A 409 16.74 -13.87 -6.00
C PHE A 409 16.27 -12.87 -4.95
N TYR A 410 14.97 -12.56 -4.98
CA TYR A 410 14.31 -11.79 -3.93
C TYR A 410 13.88 -12.74 -2.81
N ASP A 411 14.74 -12.86 -1.81
CA ASP A 411 14.63 -13.86 -0.75
C ASP A 411 14.32 -13.27 0.63
N LEU A 412 14.06 -11.97 0.78
CA LEU A 412 13.76 -11.35 2.09
C LEU A 412 12.33 -10.81 2.16
N LEU A 413 11.63 -11.16 3.23
CA LEU A 413 10.24 -10.75 3.47
C LEU A 413 10.11 -9.24 3.74
N ALA A 414 11.09 -8.63 4.40
CA ALA A 414 11.10 -7.21 4.70
C ALA A 414 11.69 -6.39 3.56
N SER A 415 11.26 -6.67 2.33
CA SER A 415 11.64 -5.95 1.12
C SER A 415 10.42 -5.55 0.30
N GLU A 416 10.62 -4.72 -0.70
CA GLU A 416 9.56 -4.32 -1.63
C GLU A 416 9.03 -5.50 -2.47
N ALA A 417 9.89 -6.51 -2.71
CA ALA A 417 9.55 -7.70 -3.47
C ALA A 417 8.41 -8.50 -2.85
N ARG A 418 8.12 -8.32 -1.56
CA ARG A 418 6.95 -8.93 -0.92
C ARG A 418 5.64 -8.54 -1.60
N LEU A 419 5.58 -7.36 -2.23
CA LEU A 419 4.40 -6.93 -2.96
C LEU A 419 4.20 -7.76 -4.24
N ALA A 420 5.26 -8.00 -5.00
CA ALA A 420 5.24 -8.91 -6.15
C ALA A 420 4.83 -10.33 -5.73
N SER A 421 5.42 -10.84 -4.64
CA SER A 421 5.01 -12.12 -4.03
C SER A 421 3.53 -12.17 -3.70
N PHE A 422 3.02 -11.14 -3.05
CA PHE A 422 1.62 -11.07 -2.64
C PHE A 422 0.67 -11.06 -3.85
N VAL A 423 0.95 -10.23 -4.85
CA VAL A 423 0.14 -10.13 -6.08
C VAL A 423 0.15 -11.44 -6.86
N ALA A 424 1.32 -12.05 -7.08
CA ALA A 424 1.43 -13.29 -7.84
C ALA A 424 0.71 -14.46 -7.15
N ILE A 425 0.77 -14.54 -5.81
CA ILE A 425 0.00 -15.53 -5.04
C ILE A 425 -1.50 -15.26 -5.16
N ALA A 426 -1.93 -14.00 -5.02
CA ALA A 426 -3.34 -13.62 -5.10
C ALA A 426 -3.93 -13.89 -6.50
N LYS A 427 -3.13 -13.72 -7.55
CA LYS A 427 -3.48 -14.04 -8.94
C LYS A 427 -3.51 -15.55 -9.23
N GLY A 428 -2.81 -16.34 -8.42
CA GLY A 428 -2.69 -17.80 -8.59
C GLY A 428 -1.57 -18.23 -9.53
N ASP A 429 -0.67 -17.32 -9.90
CA ASP A 429 0.48 -17.63 -10.78
C ASP A 429 1.53 -18.48 -10.04
N VAL A 430 1.64 -18.31 -8.72
CA VAL A 430 2.59 -19.04 -7.87
C VAL A 430 1.91 -19.57 -6.60
N PRO A 431 2.38 -20.68 -6.00
CA PRO A 431 1.77 -21.24 -4.80
C PRO A 431 1.96 -20.33 -3.58
N ASP A 432 1.00 -20.36 -2.65
CA ASP A 432 1.04 -19.66 -1.36
C ASP A 432 2.28 -20.00 -0.50
N GLY A 433 2.82 -21.20 -0.68
CA GLY A 433 4.10 -21.64 -0.12
C GLY A 433 5.26 -20.67 -0.38
N HIS A 434 5.23 -19.91 -1.47
CA HIS A 434 6.21 -18.87 -1.80
C HIS A 434 6.39 -17.86 -0.65
N TRP A 435 5.30 -17.41 -0.01
CA TRP A 435 5.35 -16.45 1.10
C TRP A 435 6.16 -16.94 2.30
N PHE A 436 6.15 -18.25 2.53
CA PHE A 436 6.87 -18.88 3.63
C PHE A 436 8.34 -19.10 3.30
N ARG A 437 8.71 -19.12 2.01
CA ARG A 437 10.10 -19.23 1.54
C ARG A 437 10.91 -17.95 1.66
N LEU A 438 10.23 -16.80 1.72
CA LEU A 438 10.89 -15.53 2.00
C LEU A 438 11.58 -15.56 3.37
N GLY A 439 12.87 -15.27 3.37
CA GLY A 439 13.76 -15.17 4.51
C GLY A 439 13.30 -14.13 5.52
N ARG A 440 13.48 -14.48 6.78
CA ARG A 440 13.09 -13.66 7.94
C ARG A 440 14.33 -13.39 8.80
N LEU A 441 15.37 -12.83 8.19
CA LEU A 441 16.60 -12.46 8.90
C LEU A 441 16.27 -11.42 9.96
N LEU A 442 16.57 -11.74 11.20
CA LEU A 442 16.25 -10.91 12.37
C LEU A 442 17.50 -10.23 12.91
N THR A 443 17.34 -8.95 13.22
CA THR A 443 18.26 -8.16 14.05
C THR A 443 17.50 -7.56 15.24
N SER A 444 18.21 -6.84 16.10
CA SER A 444 17.62 -6.04 17.17
C SER A 444 17.96 -4.56 16.97
N VAL A 445 16.92 -3.73 16.96
CA VAL A 445 17.03 -2.27 17.02
C VAL A 445 16.43 -1.84 18.36
N ASP A 446 17.22 -1.22 19.25
CA ASP A 446 16.77 -0.84 20.60
C ASP A 446 16.11 -1.98 21.42
N GLY A 447 16.59 -3.21 21.27
CA GLY A 447 16.02 -4.38 21.96
C GLY A 447 14.74 -4.93 21.32
N ALA A 448 14.26 -4.32 20.23
CA ALA A 448 13.08 -4.73 19.49
C ALA A 448 13.47 -5.65 18.30
N PRO A 449 12.89 -6.86 18.14
CA PRO A 449 13.14 -7.70 16.98
C PRO A 449 12.72 -6.98 15.69
N THR A 450 13.60 -6.99 14.69
CA THR A 450 13.44 -6.25 13.43
C THR A 450 13.93 -7.11 12.28
N LEU A 451 13.14 -7.24 11.22
CA LEU A 451 13.53 -7.92 10.00
C LEU A 451 14.50 -7.05 9.18
N LEU A 452 15.54 -7.68 8.63
CA LEU A 452 16.47 -7.04 7.71
C LEU A 452 15.94 -7.09 6.27
N SER A 453 16.11 -5.99 5.54
CA SER A 453 16.06 -5.92 4.08
C SER A 453 17.48 -6.06 3.50
N TRP A 454 17.62 -6.03 2.18
CA TRP A 454 18.92 -6.20 1.53
C TRP A 454 19.86 -5.02 1.81
N SER A 455 19.36 -3.80 1.61
CA SER A 455 20.16 -2.57 1.76
C SER A 455 19.84 -1.76 3.01
N ALA A 456 18.82 -2.17 3.76
CA ALA A 456 18.21 -1.41 4.85
C ALA A 456 17.67 -0.02 4.43
N SER A 457 17.38 0.17 3.14
CA SER A 457 16.77 1.40 2.62
C SER A 457 15.29 1.46 2.99
N LEU A 458 14.77 2.68 3.19
CA LEU A 458 13.38 2.84 3.66
C LEU A 458 12.33 2.39 2.65
N PHE A 459 12.59 2.55 1.36
CA PHE A 459 11.61 2.21 0.33
C PHE A 459 11.32 0.71 0.34
N GLU A 460 12.33 -0.14 0.56
CA GLU A 460 12.15 -1.60 0.73
C GLU A 460 11.13 -1.94 1.83
N TYR A 461 11.11 -1.16 2.92
CA TYR A 461 10.17 -1.37 4.03
C TYR A 461 8.82 -0.73 3.80
N LEU A 462 8.79 0.50 3.30
CA LEU A 462 7.64 1.40 3.36
C LEU A 462 6.83 1.44 2.07
N MET A 463 7.45 1.26 0.90
CA MET A 463 6.73 1.35 -0.38
C MET A 463 5.57 0.34 -0.48
N PRO A 464 5.70 -0.92 -0.01
CA PRO A 464 4.54 -1.82 -0.05
C PRO A 464 3.36 -1.31 0.80
N LEU A 465 3.59 -0.49 1.82
CA LEU A 465 2.52 0.03 2.68
C LEU A 465 1.61 1.05 1.97
N LEU A 466 1.98 1.51 0.76
CA LEU A 466 1.13 2.37 -0.06
C LEU A 466 -0.16 1.67 -0.51
N VAL A 467 -0.09 0.36 -0.75
CA VAL A 467 -1.20 -0.44 -1.32
C VAL A 467 -1.46 -1.73 -0.54
N MET A 468 -0.50 -2.19 0.27
CA MET A 468 -0.63 -3.37 1.12
C MET A 468 -0.91 -2.95 2.56
N LYS A 469 -2.00 -3.48 3.12
CA LYS A 469 -2.39 -3.20 4.50
C LYS A 469 -1.32 -3.70 5.50
N GLY A 470 -0.81 -2.77 6.32
CA GLY A 470 -0.03 -3.10 7.51
C GLY A 470 -0.92 -3.61 8.64
N TYR A 471 -0.44 -4.60 9.39
CA TYR A 471 -1.13 -5.15 10.56
C TYR A 471 -0.36 -4.79 11.83
N PRO A 472 -0.89 -3.91 12.69
CA PRO A 472 -0.20 -3.47 13.89
C PRO A 472 0.17 -4.61 14.84
N GLY A 473 1.35 -4.51 15.45
CA GLY A 473 1.86 -5.51 16.38
C GLY A 473 2.39 -6.79 15.71
N THR A 474 2.37 -6.86 14.38
CA THR A 474 3.08 -7.91 13.64
C THR A 474 4.56 -7.60 13.55
N LEU A 475 5.37 -8.64 13.32
CA LEU A 475 6.81 -8.48 13.10
C LEU A 475 7.12 -7.54 11.93
N LEU A 476 6.31 -7.55 10.87
CA LEU A 476 6.49 -6.64 9.72
C LEU A 476 6.19 -5.19 10.08
N ASP A 477 5.07 -4.91 10.74
CA ASP A 477 4.75 -3.55 11.23
C ASP A 477 5.84 -3.03 12.17
N GLN A 478 6.27 -3.86 13.12
CA GLN A 478 7.36 -3.53 14.02
C GLN A 478 8.66 -3.24 13.26
N SER A 479 8.97 -4.03 12.23
CA SER A 479 10.18 -3.85 11.43
C SER A 479 10.16 -2.52 10.66
N CYS A 480 9.04 -2.15 10.05
CA CYS A 480 8.88 -0.86 9.37
C CYS A 480 9.09 0.32 10.33
N ARG A 481 8.49 0.26 11.53
CA ARG A 481 8.66 1.30 12.57
C ARG A 481 10.10 1.40 13.06
N MET A 482 10.76 0.26 13.26
CA MET A 482 12.15 0.22 13.73
C MET A 482 13.14 0.66 12.63
N ALA A 483 12.87 0.38 11.36
CA ALA A 483 13.65 0.89 10.25
C ALA A 483 13.64 2.43 10.21
N VAL A 484 12.44 3.05 10.31
CA VAL A 484 12.27 4.51 10.42
C VAL A 484 13.03 5.06 11.63
N ARG A 485 12.83 4.45 12.81
CA ARG A 485 13.50 4.88 14.04
C ARG A 485 15.03 4.82 13.94
N ARG A 486 15.58 3.74 13.39
CA ARG A 486 17.03 3.58 13.24
C ARG A 486 17.61 4.62 12.29
N GLN A 487 16.88 4.95 11.22
CA GLN A 487 17.30 5.96 10.25
C GLN A 487 17.21 7.40 10.83
N ILE A 488 16.16 7.73 11.63
CA ILE A 488 16.11 8.96 12.45
C ILE A 488 17.38 9.08 13.31
N GLU A 489 17.69 8.01 14.03
CA GLU A 489 18.82 7.98 14.95
C GLU A 489 20.15 8.11 14.20
N TYR A 490 20.27 7.44 13.06
CA TYR A 490 21.44 7.57 12.18
C TYR A 490 21.63 9.01 11.71
N GLY A 491 20.55 9.69 11.27
CA GLY A 491 20.58 11.10 10.90
C GLY A 491 21.14 11.98 12.03
N LYS A 492 20.63 11.79 13.26
CA LYS A 492 21.13 12.48 14.46
C LYS A 492 22.60 12.18 14.77
N GLN A 493 23.02 10.92 14.65
CA GLN A 493 24.40 10.49 14.90
C GLN A 493 25.38 11.10 13.90
N GLN A 494 24.97 11.22 12.64
CA GLN A 494 25.81 11.76 11.56
C GLN A 494 25.66 13.27 11.36
N GLY A 495 24.74 13.92 12.09
CA GLY A 495 24.44 15.34 11.91
C GLY A 495 23.85 15.65 10.52
N VAL A 496 23.16 14.69 9.90
CA VAL A 496 22.47 14.86 8.61
C VAL A 496 20.96 14.95 8.83
N PRO A 497 20.22 15.68 7.96
CA PRO A 497 18.77 15.80 8.09
C PRO A 497 18.04 14.45 8.10
N TRP A 498 16.93 14.40 8.84
CA TRP A 498 15.94 13.34 8.84
C TRP A 498 14.54 13.93 8.91
#